data_AF-A0A2S6FWL7-F1
#
_entry.id   AF-A0A2S6FWL7-F1
#
_cell.length_a   1.000
_cell.length_b   1.000
_cell.length_c   1.000
_cell.angle_alpha   90.00
_cell.angle_beta   90.00
_cell.angle_gamma   90.00
#
_symmetry.space_group_name_H-M   'P 1'
#
loop_
_entity.id
_entity.type
_entity.pdbx_description
1 polymer ?
#
loop_
_entity_poly.entity_id
_entity_poly.type
_entity_poly.pdbx_seq_one_letter_code
_entity_poly.pdbx_strand_id
1 'polypeptide(L)'
;MELNIKSMNYDEAKQISKWIYNEPYLLYSMDESDECINELLNGDYFSVSDRENNLIGYYCFGDSAQVPVGKGFGVYDSKDIIDVGLGMKPNLCGEGVGFKKVNSFERISDIGKTEFWVMILC
;
A
#
# COMPACT_ATOMS: atom_id res chain seq x y z
N MET A 1 6.57 -15.42 7.75
CA MET A 1 6.73 -15.66 6.29
C MET A 1 7.69 -14.61 5.82
N GLU A 2 8.70 -14.96 5.03
CA GLU A 2 9.69 -13.98 4.56
C GLU A 2 9.11 -13.26 3.34
N LEU A 3 9.17 -11.94 3.35
CA LEU A 3 8.64 -11.08 2.30
C LEU A 3 9.79 -10.31 1.67
N ASN A 4 9.71 -10.10 0.36
CA ASN A 4 10.63 -9.28 -0.38
C ASN A 4 9.99 -7.90 -0.54
N ILE A 5 10.58 -6.90 0.15
CA ILE A 5 10.08 -5.52 0.17
C ILE A 5 11.14 -4.62 -0.46
N LYS A 6 10.70 -3.74 -1.37
CA LYS A 6 11.58 -2.75 -2.01
C LYS A 6 10.79 -1.54 -2.47
N SER A 7 11.49 -0.45 -2.76
CA SER A 7 10.89 0.72 -3.42
C SER A 7 10.25 0.31 -4.73
N MET A 8 9.07 0.87 -5.01
CA MET A 8 8.31 0.59 -6.22
C MET A 8 9.15 0.88 -7.46
N ASN A 9 9.20 -0.07 -8.40
CA ASN A 9 9.73 0.19 -9.75
C ASN A 9 8.61 0.18 -10.79
N TYR A 10 8.95 0.57 -12.02
CA TYR A 10 7.99 0.72 -13.10
C TYR A 10 7.21 -0.57 -13.42
N ASP A 11 7.87 -1.74 -13.41
CA ASP A 11 7.21 -3.00 -13.76
C ASP A 11 6.19 -3.43 -12.70
N GLU A 12 6.46 -3.14 -11.43
CA GLU A 12 5.50 -3.35 -10.33
C GLU A 12 4.38 -2.33 -10.36
N ALA A 13 4.69 -1.04 -10.54
CA ALA A 13 3.70 0.02 -10.65
C ALA A 13 2.71 -0.26 -11.78
N LYS A 14 3.21 -0.68 -12.94
CA LYS A 14 2.39 -1.07 -14.10
C LYS A 14 1.55 -2.31 -13.87
N GLN A 15 1.99 -3.24 -13.01
CA GLN A 15 1.18 -4.39 -12.63
C GLN A 15 0.09 -4.01 -11.62
N ILE A 16 0.42 -3.17 -10.65
CA ILE A 16 -0.50 -2.70 -9.61
C ILE A 16 -1.55 -1.77 -10.18
N SER A 17 -1.20 -0.89 -11.12
CA SER A 17 -2.13 0.04 -11.77
C SER A 17 -3.28 -0.65 -12.52
N LYS A 18 -3.17 -1.97 -12.74
CA LYS A 18 -4.20 -2.83 -13.35
C LYS A 18 -5.12 -3.51 -12.36
N TRP A 19 -4.91 -3.31 -11.06
CA TRP A 19 -5.67 -4.03 -10.05
C TRP A 19 -7.09 -3.51 -9.99
N ILE A 20 -8.03 -4.38 -10.36
CA ILE A 20 -9.47 -4.15 -10.28
C ILE A 20 -10.03 -5.03 -9.17
N TYR A 21 -10.74 -4.43 -8.24
CA TYR A 21 -11.38 -5.11 -7.13
C TYR A 21 -12.89 -5.23 -7.36
N ASN A 22 -13.47 -6.29 -6.82
CA ASN A 22 -14.91 -6.40 -6.71
C ASN A 22 -15.40 -5.68 -5.45
N GLU A 23 -16.73 -5.46 -5.38
CA GLU A 23 -17.39 -4.99 -4.15
C GLU A 23 -17.00 -5.85 -2.93
N PRO A 24 -16.82 -5.24 -1.73
CA PRO A 24 -17.06 -3.82 -1.41
C PRO A 24 -15.85 -2.90 -1.68
N TYR A 25 -14.77 -3.42 -2.29
CA TYR A 25 -13.49 -2.71 -2.43
C TYR A 25 -13.33 -2.01 -3.78
N LEU A 26 -14.41 -1.87 -4.56
CA LEU A 26 -14.38 -1.31 -5.92
C LEU A 26 -13.71 0.08 -5.97
N LEU A 27 -13.88 0.90 -4.93
CA LEU A 27 -13.26 2.23 -4.80
C LEU A 27 -11.72 2.22 -4.84
N TYR A 28 -11.08 1.10 -4.51
CA TYR A 28 -9.63 0.93 -4.52
C TYR A 28 -9.08 0.42 -5.85
N SER A 29 -9.95 0.21 -6.85
CA SER A 29 -9.53 -0.19 -8.20
C SER A 29 -8.75 0.92 -8.88
N MET A 30 -7.74 0.53 -9.65
CA MET A 30 -6.89 1.43 -10.41
C MET A 30 -7.28 1.42 -11.90
N ASP A 31 -6.81 2.41 -12.65
CA ASP A 31 -7.27 2.69 -14.02
C ASP A 31 -6.19 2.53 -15.10
N GLU A 32 -5.03 1.98 -14.76
CA GLU A 32 -3.85 1.84 -15.62
C GLU A 32 -3.36 3.17 -16.24
N SER A 33 -3.81 4.32 -15.75
CA SER A 33 -3.39 5.61 -16.29
C SER A 33 -1.93 5.91 -16.00
N ASP A 34 -1.30 6.73 -16.85
CA ASP A 34 0.05 7.24 -16.58
C ASP A 34 0.10 8.03 -15.26
N GLU A 35 -0.99 8.71 -14.89
CA GLU A 35 -1.11 9.43 -13.62
C GLU A 35 -1.06 8.46 -12.43
N CYS A 36 -1.82 7.36 -12.49
CA CYS A 36 -1.77 6.29 -11.49
C CYS A 36 -0.37 5.67 -11.39
N ILE A 37 0.29 5.39 -12.51
CA ILE A 37 1.66 4.84 -12.53
C ILE A 37 2.66 5.83 -11.93
N ASN A 38 2.55 7.12 -12.26
CA ASN A 38 3.44 8.14 -11.72
C ASN A 38 3.26 8.35 -10.22
N GLU A 39 2.03 8.30 -9.72
CA GLU A 39 1.74 8.33 -8.27
C GLU A 39 2.44 7.16 -7.57
N LEU A 40 2.30 5.94 -8.09
CA LEU A 40 2.98 4.74 -7.55
C LEU A 40 4.52 4.83 -7.60
N LEU A 41 5.09 5.75 -8.39
CA LEU A 41 6.54 5.95 -8.54
C LEU A 41 7.06 7.21 -7.83
N ASN A 42 6.23 7.89 -7.04
CA ASN A 42 6.58 9.16 -6.40
C ASN A 42 7.63 9.05 -5.27
N GLY A 43 8.03 7.83 -4.91
CA GLY A 43 9.03 7.53 -3.89
C GLY A 43 8.45 7.09 -2.54
N ASP A 44 7.14 7.26 -2.33
CA ASP A 44 6.47 6.89 -1.07
C ASP A 44 5.90 5.46 -1.09
N TYR A 45 5.87 4.80 -2.26
CA TYR A 45 5.35 3.45 -2.45
C TYR A 45 6.45 2.37 -2.44
N PHE A 46 6.12 1.25 -1.82
CA PHE A 46 6.94 0.05 -1.74
C PHE A 46 6.15 -1.16 -2.23
N SER A 47 6.77 -1.98 -3.07
CA SER A 47 6.19 -3.25 -3.51
C SER A 47 6.50 -4.36 -2.51
N VAL A 48 5.54 -5.28 -2.37
CA VAL A 48 5.66 -6.46 -1.51
C VAL A 48 5.45 -7.71 -2.35
N SER A 49 6.48 -8.56 -2.36
CA SER A 49 6.43 -9.87 -3.02
C SER A 49 6.65 -11.00 -2.03
N ASP A 50 6.17 -12.20 -2.37
CA ASP A 50 6.50 -13.42 -1.63
C ASP A 50 7.93 -13.92 -1.95
N ARG A 51 8.33 -15.04 -1.34
CA ARG A 51 9.65 -15.68 -1.54
C ARG A 51 9.92 -16.07 -2.99
N GLU A 52 8.88 -16.31 -3.78
CA GLU A 52 8.98 -16.69 -5.19
C GLU A 52 8.99 -15.44 -6.10
N ASN A 53 9.04 -14.24 -5.52
CA ASN A 53 8.93 -12.95 -6.18
C ASN A 53 7.57 -12.68 -6.85
N ASN A 54 6.51 -13.37 -6.43
CA ASN A 54 5.17 -13.00 -6.86
C ASN A 54 4.75 -11.72 -6.15
N LEU A 55 4.37 -10.69 -6.91
CA LEU A 55 3.83 -9.45 -6.37
C LEU A 55 2.50 -9.73 -5.67
N ILE A 56 2.42 -9.44 -4.37
CA ILE A 56 1.25 -9.72 -3.53
C ILE A 56 0.59 -8.46 -2.93
N GLY A 57 1.28 -7.33 -2.93
CA GLY A 57 0.78 -6.11 -2.33
C GLY A 57 1.72 -4.92 -2.52
N TYR A 58 1.33 -3.80 -1.93
CA TYR A 58 2.14 -2.62 -1.75
C TYR A 58 1.78 -1.93 -0.43
N TYR A 59 2.66 -1.04 0.02
CA TYR A 59 2.33 -0.06 1.06
C TYR A 59 2.89 1.31 0.70
N CYS A 60 2.29 2.36 1.23
CA CYS A 60 2.72 3.75 1.07
C CYS A 60 2.56 4.56 2.34
N PHE A 61 3.15 5.75 2.36
CA PHE A 61 3.15 6.62 3.53
C PHE A 61 2.70 8.04 3.20
N GLY A 62 2.28 8.78 4.24
CA GLY A 62 2.06 10.21 4.16
C GLY A 62 0.91 10.58 3.22
N ASP A 63 1.10 11.61 2.40
CA ASP A 63 0.03 12.17 1.56
C ASP A 63 -0.55 11.14 0.58
N SER A 64 0.26 10.19 0.08
CA SER A 64 -0.18 9.09 -0.79
C SER A 64 -1.01 8.02 -0.10
N ALA A 65 -1.03 8.01 1.23
CA ALA A 65 -1.89 7.13 2.03
C ALA A 65 -3.25 7.76 2.38
N GLN A 66 -3.45 9.04 2.06
CA GLN A 66 -4.65 9.79 2.45
C GLN A 66 -5.73 9.73 1.38
N VAL A 67 -6.97 9.42 1.78
CA VAL A 67 -8.12 9.43 0.87
C VAL A 67 -8.58 10.88 0.67
N PRO A 68 -8.73 11.39 -0.57
CA PRO A 68 -9.06 12.79 -0.83
C PRO A 68 -10.27 13.31 -0.05
N VAL A 69 -11.31 12.48 0.12
CA VAL A 69 -12.51 12.86 0.88
C VAL A 69 -12.20 13.15 2.35
N GLY A 70 -11.25 12.45 2.96
CA GLY A 70 -10.85 12.65 4.35
C GLY A 70 -10.16 13.99 4.59
N LYS A 71 -9.43 14.52 3.60
CA LYS A 71 -8.78 15.85 3.69
C LYS A 71 -9.82 16.95 3.95
N GLY A 72 -11.02 16.84 3.36
CA GLY A 72 -12.11 17.78 3.59
C GLY A 72 -12.71 17.74 5.01
N PHE A 73 -12.49 16.65 5.76
CA PHE A 73 -12.98 16.47 7.13
C PHE A 73 -11.90 16.74 8.19
N GLY A 74 -10.68 17.12 7.81
CA GLY A 74 -9.58 17.41 8.73
C GLY A 74 -9.04 16.18 9.47
N VAL A 75 -9.37 14.96 9.02
CA VAL A 75 -8.93 13.72 9.69
C VAL A 75 -7.42 13.47 9.58
N TYR A 76 -6.74 14.22 8.71
CA TYR A 76 -5.30 14.15 8.44
C TYR A 76 -4.53 15.39 8.94
N ASP A 77 -5.16 16.27 9.73
CA ASP A 77 -4.55 17.56 10.13
C ASP A 77 -3.42 17.41 11.16
N SER A 78 -3.34 16.25 11.81
CA SER A 78 -2.31 15.96 12.82
C SER A 78 -0.94 15.79 12.17
N LYS A 79 -0.01 16.69 12.49
CA LYS A 79 1.37 16.67 11.96
C LYS A 79 2.29 15.68 12.67
N ASP A 80 1.87 15.15 13.82
CA ASP A 80 2.65 14.22 14.63
C ASP A 80 2.37 12.74 14.28
N ILE A 81 1.53 12.51 13.28
CA ILE A 81 1.10 11.18 12.84
C ILE A 81 1.45 11.03 11.36
N ILE A 82 1.81 9.81 10.96
CA ILE A 82 2.00 9.46 9.56
C ILE A 82 0.91 8.49 9.13
N ASP A 83 0.25 8.80 8.02
CA ASP A 83 -0.70 7.90 7.39
C ASP A 83 0.02 6.76 6.69
N VAL A 84 -0.61 5.59 6.68
CA VAL A 84 -0.10 4.40 6.00
C VAL A 84 -1.21 3.80 5.15
N GLY A 85 -0.93 3.62 3.86
CA GLY A 85 -1.80 2.97 2.89
C GLY A 85 -1.31 1.56 2.61
N LEU A 86 -2.25 0.64 2.45
CA LEU A 86 -1.98 -0.76 2.15
C LEU A 86 -2.86 -1.22 1.00
N GLY A 87 -2.26 -1.90 0.02
CA GLY A 87 -2.98 -2.54 -1.08
C GLY A 87 -2.54 -3.99 -1.22
N MET A 88 -3.51 -4.87 -1.50
CA MET A 88 -3.25 -6.28 -1.75
C MET A 88 -3.73 -6.67 -3.13
N LYS A 89 -3.05 -7.62 -3.76
CA LYS A 89 -3.49 -8.12 -5.06
C LYS A 89 -4.94 -8.61 -4.97
N PRO A 90 -5.85 -8.19 -5.87
CA PRO A 90 -7.29 -8.43 -5.70
C PRO A 90 -7.69 -9.88 -5.47
N ASN A 91 -7.00 -10.83 -6.10
CA ASN A 91 -7.26 -12.27 -5.94
C ASN A 91 -6.79 -12.86 -4.60
N LEU A 92 -6.11 -12.07 -3.76
CA LEU A 92 -5.71 -12.43 -2.40
C LEU A 92 -6.62 -11.79 -1.34
N CYS A 93 -7.55 -10.92 -1.74
CA CYS A 93 -8.55 -10.32 -0.86
C CYS A 93 -9.65 -11.33 -0.51
N GLY A 94 -10.25 -11.22 0.68
CA GLY A 94 -11.36 -12.09 1.11
C GLY A 94 -10.97 -13.50 1.56
N GLU A 95 -9.73 -13.96 1.31
CA GLU A 95 -9.26 -15.28 1.77
C GLU A 95 -8.83 -15.31 3.25
N GLY A 96 -8.97 -14.20 3.97
CA GLY A 96 -8.42 -14.07 5.32
C GLY A 96 -6.87 -14.00 5.34
N VAL A 97 -6.25 -13.91 4.16
CA VAL A 97 -4.79 -14.01 3.97
C VAL A 97 -4.09 -12.67 4.22
N GLY A 98 -4.75 -11.54 3.94
CA GLY A 98 -4.23 -10.21 4.26
C GLY A 98 -3.94 -10.03 5.74
N PHE A 99 -4.86 -10.47 6.60
CA PHE A 99 -4.71 -10.51 8.06
C PHE A 99 -3.52 -11.32 8.57
N LYS A 100 -3.07 -12.32 7.81
CA LYS A 100 -1.96 -13.21 8.22
C LYS A 100 -0.62 -12.83 7.59
N LYS A 101 -0.61 -12.01 6.53
CA LYS A 101 0.60 -11.73 5.74
C LYS A 101 1.32 -10.44 6.13
N VAL A 102 0.63 -9.42 6.64
CA VAL A 102 1.26 -8.17 7.09
C VAL A 102 1.13 -8.03 8.60
N ASN A 103 2.11 -8.56 9.34
CA ASN A 103 2.16 -8.41 10.81
C ASN A 103 2.83 -7.09 11.20
N SER A 104 3.87 -6.70 10.46
CA SER A 104 4.54 -5.42 10.60
C SER A 104 5.19 -4.97 9.29
N PHE A 105 5.43 -3.67 9.14
CA PHE A 105 6.32 -3.10 8.12
C PHE A 105 7.24 -2.06 8.77
N GLU A 106 8.38 -1.80 8.14
CA GLU A 106 9.44 -0.96 8.69
C GLU A 106 9.64 0.27 7.80
N ARG A 107 9.66 1.46 8.42
CA ARG A 107 10.15 2.67 7.77
C ARG A 107 11.55 2.96 8.26
N ILE A 108 12.49 3.09 7.33
CA ILE A 108 13.84 3.58 7.60
C ILE A 108 13.85 5.07 7.26
N SER A 109 14.26 5.89 8.22
CA SER A 109 14.34 7.35 8.09
C SER A 109 15.62 7.87 8.75
N ASP A 110 15.95 9.14 8.50
CA ASP A 110 17.15 9.79 9.06
C ASP A 110 17.17 9.82 10.61
N ILE A 111 16.00 9.71 11.22
CA ILE A 111 15.80 9.67 12.68
C ILE A 111 15.78 8.24 13.26
N GLY A 112 15.90 7.22 12.41
CA GLY A 112 15.97 5.81 12.82
C GLY A 112 14.97 4.89 12.12
N LYS A 113 14.89 3.68 12.63
CA LYS A 113 14.01 2.60 12.16
C LYS A 113 12.74 2.57 13.01
N THR A 114 11.60 2.68 12.35
CA THR A 114 10.28 2.57 12.99
C THR A 114 9.56 1.34 12.46
N GLU A 115 9.22 0.40 13.35
CA GLU A 115 8.40 -0.76 13.03
C GLU A 115 6.94 -0.45 13.38
N PHE A 116 6.04 -0.64 12.41
CA PHE A 116 4.61 -0.47 12.59
C PHE A 116 3.95 -1.83 12.63
N TRP A 117 3.22 -2.12 13.70
CA TRP A 117 2.39 -3.32 13.82
C TRP A 117 1.02 -3.02 13.24
N VAL A 118 0.63 -3.76 12.22
CA VAL A 118 -0.62 -3.50 11.51
C VAL A 118 -1.71 -4.39 12.06
N MET A 119 -2.67 -3.80 12.75
CA MET A 119 -3.88 -4.48 13.18
C MET A 119 -5.00 -4.17 12.17
N ILE A 120 -5.04 -4.94 11.08
CA ILE A 120 -6.07 -4.78 10.04
C ILE A 120 -7.34 -5.50 10.50
N LEU A 121 -8.46 -4.78 10.57
CA LEU A 121 -9.80 -5.33 10.80
C LEU A 121 -10.58 -5.27 9.47
N CYS A 122 -11.08 -6.44 9.05
CA CYS A 122 -11.90 -6.75 7.87
C CYS A 122 -11.20 -6.94 6.51
#